data_AF-A0A7X8DBT1-F1
#
_entry.id   AF-A0A7X8DBT1-F1
#
_cell.length_a   1.000
_cell.length_b   1.000
_cell.length_c   1.000
_cell.angle_alpha   90.00
_cell.angle_beta   90.00
_cell.angle_gamma   90.00
#
_symmetry.space_group_name_H-M   'P 1'
#
loop_
_entity.id
_entity.type
_entity.pdbx_description
1 polymer ?
#
loop_
_entity_poly.entity_id
_entity_poly.type
_entity_poly.pdbx_seq_one_letter_code
_entity_poly.pdbx_strand_id
1 'polypeptide(L)'
;MSDVSEFLQSYSEKLQQEIADADMPLELTEGFFFDSLIKQNDEKEVYFITRKSDGLRAVLRITSTESSEDAAAESMILAKLDHPAIPKTLGAWEHNGRSFMVREYFEGDDLSAFIRKYGTLNRETLFEIILQLCEILIYIHGQNPAVIHRDIKPENIIVTDKSEVKLIDFGIARDFKTETDSDQDTYIAGTRAYMAPEQFGSEQTDHRADIYSLGMVMIFLATGKTRKQNLKAIYPYKELVSIIEKCIKKDRDQRFKTVTQLRSRILWVRRRLTKKILIIAGMCALVTAAFLFGLFIGKKQGFQNGVDFIMDIPAEKNSPFTEEELLEPITFDSEYLDLAVRNILNKQQGDVIYRTEVNSRIDELRIYGTYILHPDLEDELLKTHVDKGTVNYTTDTGFWIDMRGDISSLSDIPNMYYLRNLTLTSQSISDLSPLSGMKLENVNLSDNFVGNLLPLKDMVTLLELDVCQNPLSDLTPISRLFSLETLDISQTQVTDLTPLAELTKLQTLKLEYCDIEDIGVLARLPNLREVDVSNTLITDLSPLIRPFNPITVRCAGLPQSVVDAVRDNPGIVLVEE
;
A
#
# COMPACT_ATOMS: atom_id res chain seq x y z
N MET A 1 -30.57 -18.05 27.09
CA MET A 1 -29.33 -18.22 27.89
C MET A 1 -29.58 -18.87 29.26
N SER A 2 -30.80 -18.89 29.81
CA SER A 2 -31.11 -19.56 31.10
C SER A 2 -31.09 -21.09 31.02
N ASP A 3 -31.71 -21.71 30.00
CA ASP A 3 -31.82 -23.18 29.90
C ASP A 3 -30.48 -23.91 29.77
N VAL A 4 -29.51 -23.33 29.05
CA VAL A 4 -28.18 -23.94 28.87
C VAL A 4 -27.35 -23.86 30.16
N SER A 5 -27.49 -22.76 30.90
CA SER A 5 -26.75 -22.55 32.15
C SER A 5 -27.27 -23.44 33.26
N GLU A 6 -28.60 -23.58 33.37
CA GLU A 6 -29.24 -24.51 34.31
C GLU A 6 -28.93 -25.98 33.97
N PHE A 7 -28.90 -26.33 32.68
CA PHE A 7 -28.49 -27.67 32.23
C PHE A 7 -27.04 -28.00 32.57
N LEU A 8 -26.10 -27.08 32.30
CA LEU A 8 -24.68 -27.29 32.61
C LEU A 8 -24.43 -27.39 34.12
N GLN A 9 -25.15 -26.60 34.91
CA GLN A 9 -25.05 -26.64 36.37
C GLN A 9 -25.60 -27.96 36.94
N SER A 10 -26.78 -28.40 36.49
CA SER A 10 -27.36 -29.70 36.87
C SER A 10 -26.48 -30.88 36.43
N TYR A 11 -25.89 -30.81 35.24
CA TYR A 11 -24.96 -31.83 34.75
C TYR A 11 -23.69 -31.90 35.61
N SER A 12 -23.12 -30.76 35.98
CA SER A 12 -21.94 -30.68 36.85
C SER A 12 -22.25 -31.24 38.25
N GLU A 13 -23.37 -30.88 38.87
CA GLU A 13 -23.77 -31.40 40.18
C GLU A 13 -23.96 -32.93 40.16
N LYS A 14 -24.59 -33.46 39.12
CA LYS A 14 -24.78 -34.91 38.95
C LYS A 14 -23.45 -35.64 38.75
N LEU A 15 -22.57 -35.09 37.91
CA LEU A 15 -21.23 -35.66 37.67
C LEU A 15 -20.40 -35.69 38.94
N GLN A 16 -20.46 -34.63 39.76
CA GLN A 16 -19.77 -34.56 41.05
C GLN A 16 -20.31 -35.59 42.04
N GLN A 17 -21.63 -35.83 42.05
CA GLN A 17 -22.23 -36.87 42.87
C GLN A 17 -21.81 -38.28 42.42
N GLU A 18 -21.84 -38.54 41.10
CA GLU A 18 -21.38 -39.82 40.53
C GLU A 18 -19.90 -40.09 40.83
N ILE A 19 -19.07 -39.05 40.91
CA ILE A 19 -17.64 -39.15 41.24
C ILE A 19 -17.40 -39.30 42.75
N ALA A 20 -18.22 -38.66 43.59
CA ALA A 20 -18.16 -38.84 45.04
C ALA A 20 -18.47 -40.29 45.45
N ASP A 21 -19.32 -40.97 44.68
CA ASP A 21 -19.64 -42.39 44.84
C ASP A 21 -18.65 -43.32 44.09
N ALA A 22 -17.74 -42.76 43.28
CA ALA A 22 -16.74 -43.51 42.53
C ALA A 22 -15.46 -43.77 43.35
N ASP A 23 -14.85 -44.92 43.11
CA ASP A 23 -13.62 -45.35 43.77
C ASP A 23 -12.38 -44.62 43.22
N MET A 24 -12.14 -43.41 43.73
CA MET A 24 -11.14 -42.44 43.28
C MET A 24 -10.17 -42.05 44.42
N PRO A 25 -8.92 -41.64 44.12
CA PRO A 25 -8.01 -41.08 45.12
C PRO A 25 -8.60 -39.85 45.81
N LEU A 26 -8.49 -39.77 47.14
CA LEU A 26 -9.05 -38.67 47.94
C LEU A 26 -8.41 -37.32 47.59
N GLU A 27 -7.10 -37.32 47.28
CA GLU A 27 -6.35 -36.14 46.89
C GLU A 27 -6.89 -35.52 45.59
N LEU A 28 -7.47 -36.34 44.71
CA LEU A 28 -8.03 -35.92 43.44
C LEU A 28 -9.40 -35.26 43.63
N THR A 29 -10.29 -35.89 44.41
CA THR A 29 -11.65 -35.39 44.68
C THR A 29 -11.64 -34.17 45.60
N GLU A 30 -10.69 -34.09 46.53
CA GLU A 30 -10.47 -32.90 47.36
C GLU A 30 -9.83 -31.76 46.56
N GLY A 31 -8.85 -32.05 45.69
CA GLY A 31 -8.03 -31.05 45.00
C GLY A 31 -8.63 -30.45 43.72
N PHE A 32 -9.59 -31.12 43.07
CA PHE A 32 -10.11 -30.73 41.76
C PHE A 32 -11.63 -30.75 41.68
N PHE A 33 -12.21 -29.87 40.86
CA PHE A 33 -13.57 -29.96 40.37
C PHE A 33 -13.58 -30.71 39.03
N PHE A 34 -14.54 -31.61 38.82
CA PHE A 34 -14.76 -32.26 37.54
C PHE A 34 -15.78 -31.48 36.71
N ASP A 35 -15.32 -31.00 35.57
CA ASP A 35 -16.09 -30.10 34.70
C ASP A 35 -16.92 -30.90 33.69
N SER A 36 -16.33 -31.92 33.06
CA SER A 36 -17.03 -32.80 32.10
C SER A 36 -16.28 -34.10 31.80
N LEU A 37 -17.01 -35.13 31.39
CA LEU A 37 -16.47 -36.38 30.84
C LEU A 37 -16.28 -36.23 29.32
N ILE A 38 -15.04 -36.34 28.85
CA ILE A 38 -14.67 -36.19 27.42
C ILE A 38 -14.83 -37.52 26.69
N LYS A 39 -14.38 -38.60 27.31
CA LYS A 39 -14.35 -39.94 26.69
C LYS A 39 -14.39 -41.02 27.77
N GLN A 40 -15.20 -42.04 27.56
CA GLN A 40 -15.24 -43.24 28.39
C GLN A 40 -15.34 -44.48 27.50
N ASN A 41 -14.50 -45.47 27.77
CA ASN A 41 -14.63 -46.85 27.29
C ASN A 41 -14.15 -47.81 28.40
N ASP A 42 -14.25 -49.12 28.15
CA ASP A 42 -13.95 -50.16 29.16
C ASP A 42 -12.51 -50.12 29.70
N GLU A 43 -11.58 -49.45 29.02
CA GLU A 43 -10.16 -49.41 29.38
C GLU A 43 -9.65 -48.01 29.79
N LYS A 44 -10.35 -46.94 29.41
CA LYS A 44 -9.88 -45.54 29.51
C LYS A 44 -11.01 -44.54 29.71
N GLU A 45 -10.83 -43.66 30.69
CA GLU A 45 -11.70 -42.51 30.95
C GLU A 45 -10.89 -41.21 30.90
N VAL A 46 -11.48 -40.14 30.36
CA VAL A 46 -10.84 -38.83 30.26
C VAL A 46 -11.82 -37.74 30.67
N TYR A 47 -11.41 -36.90 31.62
CA TYR A 47 -12.21 -35.82 32.18
C TYR A 47 -11.51 -34.47 32.01
N PHE A 48 -12.29 -33.40 31.79
CA PHE A 48 -11.85 -32.04 32.08
C PHE A 48 -12.07 -31.75 33.55
N ILE A 49 -11.04 -31.23 34.21
CA ILE A 49 -11.05 -30.91 35.63
C ILE A 49 -10.43 -29.54 35.88
N THR A 50 -10.81 -28.88 36.96
CA THR A 50 -10.29 -27.56 37.37
C THR A 50 -9.74 -27.64 38.79
N ARG A 51 -8.48 -27.24 38.97
CA ARG A 51 -7.81 -27.27 40.28
C ARG A 51 -8.41 -26.23 41.22
N LYS A 52 -8.85 -26.64 42.41
CA LYS A 52 -9.57 -25.76 43.34
C LYS A 52 -8.71 -24.61 43.89
N SER A 53 -7.39 -24.82 44.01
CA SER A 53 -6.49 -23.85 44.64
C SER A 53 -6.25 -22.57 43.84
N ASP A 54 -6.24 -22.68 42.51
CA ASP A 54 -5.83 -21.58 41.61
C ASP A 54 -6.65 -21.50 40.30
N GLY A 55 -7.64 -22.38 40.13
CA GLY A 55 -8.49 -22.41 38.95
C GLY A 55 -7.81 -22.96 37.70
N LEU A 56 -6.64 -23.61 37.82
CA LEU A 56 -5.94 -24.16 36.66
C LEU A 56 -6.75 -25.30 36.03
N ARG A 57 -7.09 -25.16 34.74
CA ARG A 57 -7.75 -26.21 33.96
C ARG A 57 -6.76 -27.33 33.63
N ALA A 58 -7.23 -28.56 33.73
CA ALA A 58 -6.43 -29.76 33.57
C ALA A 58 -7.26 -30.89 32.93
N VAL A 59 -6.54 -31.91 32.46
CA VAL A 59 -7.12 -33.15 31.93
C VAL A 59 -6.74 -34.29 32.85
N LEU A 60 -7.74 -35.00 33.36
CA LEU A 60 -7.56 -36.27 34.05
C LEU A 60 -7.71 -37.41 33.05
N ARG A 61 -6.76 -38.34 33.06
CA ARG A 61 -6.83 -39.61 32.34
C ARG A 61 -6.80 -40.75 33.35
N ILE A 62 -7.73 -41.69 33.21
CA ILE A 62 -7.84 -42.89 34.03
C ILE A 62 -7.67 -44.10 33.12
N THR A 63 -6.79 -45.04 33.48
CA THR A 63 -6.56 -46.28 32.72
C THR A 63 -6.46 -47.48 33.65
N SER A 64 -6.86 -48.67 33.19
CA SER A 64 -6.63 -49.92 33.93
C SER A 64 -5.14 -50.26 33.97
N THR A 65 -4.64 -50.76 35.11
CA THR A 65 -3.24 -51.23 35.24
C THR A 65 -2.96 -52.51 34.44
N GLU A 66 -4.00 -53.21 33.98
CA GLU A 66 -3.87 -54.38 33.08
C GLU A 66 -3.87 -54.00 31.58
N SER A 67 -4.12 -52.72 31.26
CA SER A 67 -4.09 -52.23 29.88
C SER A 67 -2.68 -52.19 29.31
N SER A 68 -2.54 -52.34 27.99
CA SER A 68 -1.26 -52.26 27.28
C SER A 68 -0.60 -50.87 27.28
N GLU A 69 -1.20 -49.88 27.94
CA GLU A 69 -0.71 -48.51 28.07
C GLU A 69 -0.23 -48.27 29.52
N ASP A 70 1.08 -48.39 29.76
CA ASP A 70 1.72 -48.06 31.03
C ASP A 70 1.71 -46.53 31.30
N ALA A 71 0.61 -46.06 31.90
CA ALA A 71 0.44 -44.66 32.29
C ALA A 71 1.50 -44.17 33.30
N ALA A 72 2.08 -45.05 34.11
CA ALA A 72 3.17 -44.68 35.02
C ALA A 72 4.45 -44.33 34.25
N ALA A 73 4.79 -45.10 33.21
CA ALA A 73 5.91 -44.80 32.32
C ALA A 73 5.73 -43.48 31.55
N GLU A 74 4.51 -43.20 31.05
CA GLU A 74 4.20 -41.91 30.40
C GLU A 74 4.40 -40.74 31.38
N SER A 75 3.91 -40.88 32.62
CA SER A 75 4.06 -39.88 33.69
C SER A 75 5.52 -39.58 34.01
N MET A 76 6.34 -40.63 34.18
CA MET A 76 7.76 -40.50 34.50
C MET A 76 8.56 -39.77 33.42
N ILE A 77 8.13 -39.89 32.17
CA ILE A 77 8.79 -39.21 31.05
C ILE A 77 8.32 -37.77 30.95
N LEU A 78 7.01 -37.51 31.03
CA LEU A 78 6.46 -36.16 31.05
C LEU A 78 7.03 -35.33 32.21
N ALA A 79 7.24 -35.92 33.39
CA ALA A 79 7.83 -35.25 34.55
C ALA A 79 9.28 -34.77 34.32
N LYS A 80 9.98 -35.33 33.33
CA LYS A 80 11.36 -34.94 32.96
C LYS A 80 11.40 -33.90 31.84
N LEU A 81 10.25 -33.58 31.23
CA LEU A 81 10.16 -32.62 30.14
C LEU A 81 9.72 -31.25 30.69
N ASP A 82 10.44 -30.22 30.30
CA ASP A 82 10.12 -28.82 30.57
C ASP A 82 10.13 -28.05 29.25
N HIS A 83 8.95 -27.95 28.63
CA HIS A 83 8.75 -27.24 27.37
C HIS A 83 7.34 -26.64 27.33
N PRO A 84 7.16 -25.37 26.92
CA PRO A 84 5.86 -24.67 26.95
C PRO A 84 4.81 -25.24 25.99
N ALA A 85 5.20 -26.18 25.13
CA ALA A 85 4.32 -26.86 24.18
C ALA A 85 4.05 -28.33 24.52
N ILE A 86 4.45 -28.77 25.71
CA ILE A 86 4.23 -30.12 26.24
C ILE A 86 3.52 -29.96 27.58
N PRO A 87 2.44 -30.71 27.86
CA PRO A 87 1.66 -30.51 29.07
C PRO A 87 2.45 -30.95 30.30
N LYS A 88 2.43 -30.14 31.35
CA LYS A 88 3.05 -30.51 32.62
C LYS A 88 2.20 -31.54 33.35
N THR A 89 2.85 -32.54 33.94
CA THR A 89 2.19 -33.45 34.89
C THR A 89 1.93 -32.71 36.20
N LEU A 90 0.66 -32.61 36.59
CA LEU A 90 0.24 -31.97 37.84
C LEU A 90 0.09 -32.98 38.97
N GLY A 91 -0.13 -34.26 38.65
CA GLY A 91 -0.14 -35.36 39.60
C GLY A 91 -0.40 -36.71 38.93
N ALA A 92 0.04 -37.77 39.57
CA ALA A 92 -0.23 -39.14 39.16
C ALA A 92 -0.42 -40.03 40.39
N TRP A 93 -1.40 -40.93 40.33
CA TRP A 93 -1.77 -41.82 41.43
C TRP A 93 -2.12 -43.20 40.89
N GLU A 94 -1.90 -44.22 41.70
CA GLU A 94 -2.43 -45.56 41.48
C GLU A 94 -3.40 -45.89 42.61
N HIS A 95 -4.60 -46.33 42.27
CA HIS A 95 -5.63 -46.68 43.23
C HIS A 95 -6.48 -47.82 42.68
N ASN A 96 -6.60 -48.91 43.46
CA ASN A 96 -7.43 -50.08 43.16
C ASN A 96 -7.29 -50.64 41.71
N GLY A 97 -6.05 -50.79 41.23
CA GLY A 97 -5.78 -51.34 39.90
C GLY A 97 -6.08 -50.38 38.74
N ARG A 98 -6.22 -49.08 39.03
CA ARG A 98 -6.36 -48.00 38.05
C ARG A 98 -5.27 -46.96 38.25
N SER A 99 -4.76 -46.42 37.15
CA SER A 99 -3.82 -45.31 37.12
C SER A 99 -4.54 -44.03 36.77
N PHE A 100 -4.31 -42.98 37.55
CA PHE A 100 -4.90 -41.66 37.42
C PHE A 100 -3.79 -40.67 37.11
N MET A 101 -3.88 -39.96 35.99
CA MET A 101 -2.90 -38.95 35.58
C MET A 101 -3.58 -37.62 35.32
N VAL A 102 -3.15 -36.58 36.02
CA VAL A 102 -3.60 -35.20 35.81
C VAL A 102 -2.49 -34.41 35.15
N ARG A 103 -2.84 -33.75 34.06
CA ARG A 103 -1.93 -32.92 33.26
C ARG A 103 -2.56 -31.59 32.90
N GLU A 104 -1.71 -30.62 32.58
CA GLU A 104 -2.11 -29.31 32.08
C GLU A 104 -3.01 -29.44 30.84
N TYR A 105 -4.08 -28.64 30.81
CA TYR A 105 -4.95 -28.51 29.64
C TYR A 105 -4.47 -27.38 28.73
N PHE A 106 -4.41 -27.64 27.43
CA PHE A 106 -4.22 -26.60 26.43
C PHE A 106 -5.55 -26.23 25.77
N GLU A 107 -5.88 -24.95 25.82
CA GLU A 107 -7.07 -24.39 25.18
C GLU A 107 -6.83 -24.24 23.66
N GLY A 108 -7.66 -24.92 22.87
CA GLY A 108 -7.57 -24.92 21.40
C GLY A 108 -8.25 -26.14 20.77
N ASP A 109 -8.32 -26.15 19.44
CA ASP A 109 -8.81 -27.28 18.66
C ASP A 109 -7.63 -28.22 18.32
N ASP A 110 -7.83 -29.54 18.41
CA ASP A 110 -6.88 -30.49 17.82
C ASP A 110 -6.89 -30.37 16.28
N LEU A 111 -5.78 -30.67 15.61
CA LEU A 111 -5.65 -30.50 14.17
C LEU A 111 -6.65 -31.35 13.36
N SER A 112 -7.13 -32.47 13.91
CA SER A 112 -8.18 -33.28 13.27
C SER A 112 -9.50 -32.52 13.27
N ALA A 113 -9.89 -31.97 14.43
CA ALA A 113 -11.08 -31.12 14.59
C ALA A 113 -10.96 -29.83 13.77
N PHE A 114 -9.80 -29.17 13.80
CA PHE A 114 -9.54 -27.94 13.07
C PHE A 114 -9.77 -28.12 11.56
N ILE A 115 -9.20 -29.17 10.95
CA ILE A 115 -9.36 -29.43 9.52
C ILE A 115 -10.81 -29.78 9.17
N ARG A 116 -11.53 -30.52 10.04
CA ARG A 116 -12.96 -30.81 9.84
C ARG A 116 -13.82 -29.55 9.86
N LYS A 117 -13.49 -28.60 10.73
CA LYS A 117 -14.26 -27.38 10.99
C LYS A 117 -13.94 -26.26 10.00
N TYR A 118 -12.66 -26.07 9.66
CA TYR A 118 -12.16 -24.92 8.89
C TYR A 118 -11.60 -25.29 7.51
N GLY A 119 -11.46 -26.59 7.20
CA GLY A 119 -10.87 -27.06 5.96
C GLY A 119 -9.33 -27.12 5.99
N THR A 120 -8.72 -27.37 4.84
CA THR A 120 -7.27 -27.56 4.71
C THR A 120 -6.48 -26.27 4.88
N LEU A 121 -5.26 -26.37 5.42
CA LEU A 121 -4.43 -25.21 5.70
C LEU A 121 -3.86 -24.57 4.43
N ASN A 122 -3.78 -23.24 4.44
CA ASN A 122 -2.96 -22.48 3.48
C ASN A 122 -1.46 -22.76 3.72
N ARG A 123 -0.63 -22.30 2.77
CA ARG A 123 0.80 -22.59 2.74
C ARG A 123 1.53 -22.04 3.96
N GLU A 124 1.32 -20.77 4.30
CA GLU A 124 2.03 -20.06 5.36
C GLU A 124 1.74 -20.68 6.73
N THR A 125 0.47 -20.89 7.07
CA THR A 125 0.04 -21.54 8.31
C THR A 125 0.56 -22.97 8.40
N LEU A 126 0.56 -23.72 7.29
CA LEU A 126 1.13 -25.07 7.25
C LEU A 126 2.63 -25.06 7.57
N PHE A 127 3.40 -24.14 6.98
CA PHE A 127 4.83 -24.00 7.30
C PHE A 127 5.07 -23.66 8.77
N GLU A 128 4.26 -22.78 9.35
CA GLU A 128 4.39 -22.38 10.76
C GLU A 128 4.15 -23.55 11.70
N ILE A 129 3.05 -24.28 11.50
CA ILE A 129 2.71 -25.44 12.32
C ILE A 129 3.78 -26.53 12.23
N ILE A 130 4.24 -26.86 11.01
CA ILE A 130 5.27 -27.90 10.82
C ILE A 130 6.60 -27.49 11.47
N LEU A 131 6.97 -26.21 11.40
CA LEU A 131 8.21 -25.73 12.02
C LEU A 131 8.12 -25.77 13.54
N GLN A 132 6.99 -25.36 14.14
CA GLN A 132 6.77 -25.48 15.58
C GLN A 132 6.81 -26.94 16.03
N LEU A 133 6.16 -27.87 15.30
CA LEU A 133 6.24 -29.31 15.57
C LEU A 133 7.68 -29.83 15.48
N CYS A 134 8.47 -29.35 14.52
CA CYS A 134 9.88 -29.73 14.44
C CYS A 134 10.66 -29.29 15.67
N GLU A 135 10.41 -28.09 16.24
CA GLU A 135 11.09 -27.64 17.46
C GLU A 135 10.76 -28.53 18.65
N ILE A 136 9.48 -28.87 18.83
CA ILE A 136 9.02 -29.76 19.91
C ILE A 136 9.70 -31.14 19.78
N LEU A 137 9.72 -31.70 18.58
CA LEU A 137 10.34 -32.99 18.32
C LEU A 137 11.87 -32.95 18.52
N ILE A 138 12.54 -31.87 18.11
CA ILE A 138 13.98 -31.68 18.36
C ILE A 138 14.25 -31.66 19.87
N TYR A 139 13.41 -30.99 20.65
CA TYR A 139 13.52 -30.93 22.10
C TYR A 139 13.41 -32.32 22.75
N ILE A 140 12.38 -33.11 22.42
CA ILE A 140 12.20 -34.43 23.05
C ILE A 140 13.23 -35.46 22.56
N HIS A 141 13.63 -35.41 21.29
CA HIS A 141 14.68 -36.28 20.74
C HIS A 141 16.07 -35.94 21.29
N GLY A 142 16.27 -34.71 21.79
CA GLY A 142 17.52 -34.24 22.39
C GLY A 142 17.69 -34.60 23.87
N GLN A 143 16.69 -35.21 24.51
CA GLN A 143 16.79 -35.66 25.90
C GLN A 143 17.79 -36.81 26.05
N ASN A 144 18.24 -37.06 27.29
CA ASN A 144 19.13 -38.18 27.60
C ASN A 144 18.51 -39.07 28.69
N PRO A 145 17.97 -40.26 28.35
CA PRO A 145 17.87 -40.83 27.00
C PRO A 145 16.85 -40.11 26.12
N ALA A 146 17.00 -40.24 24.80
CA ALA A 146 16.11 -39.60 23.82
C ALA A 146 14.67 -40.09 23.98
N VAL A 147 13.72 -39.16 24.02
CA VAL A 147 12.28 -39.46 24.15
C VAL A 147 11.66 -39.53 22.77
N ILE A 148 11.07 -40.66 22.41
CA ILE A 148 10.38 -40.87 21.11
C ILE A 148 8.87 -40.79 21.36
N HIS A 149 8.16 -39.98 20.59
CA HIS A 149 6.73 -39.73 20.84
C HIS A 149 5.85 -40.92 20.44
N ARG A 150 6.13 -41.56 19.29
CA ARG A 150 5.46 -42.77 18.74
C ARG A 150 3.99 -42.64 18.32
N ASP A 151 3.27 -41.60 18.75
CA ASP A 151 1.85 -41.37 18.41
C ASP A 151 1.59 -39.98 17.79
N ILE A 152 2.49 -39.50 16.92
CA ILE A 152 2.30 -38.21 16.23
C ILE A 152 1.15 -38.31 15.23
N LYS A 153 0.06 -37.60 15.49
CA LYS A 153 -1.15 -37.57 14.65
C LYS A 153 -1.95 -36.28 14.90
N PRO A 154 -2.86 -35.88 14.00
CA PRO A 154 -3.61 -34.63 14.13
C PRO A 154 -4.39 -34.50 15.44
N GLU A 155 -4.91 -35.60 15.98
CA GLU A 155 -5.67 -35.62 17.24
C GLU A 155 -4.81 -35.29 18.47
N ASN A 156 -3.50 -35.50 18.38
CA ASN A 156 -2.54 -35.27 19.47
C ASN A 156 -1.84 -33.91 19.35
N ILE A 157 -2.25 -33.07 18.40
CA ILE A 157 -1.63 -31.78 18.13
C ILE A 157 -2.71 -30.70 18.25
N ILE A 158 -2.59 -29.84 19.25
CA ILE A 158 -3.52 -28.74 19.50
C ILE A 158 -2.97 -27.46 18.88
N VAL A 159 -3.84 -26.68 18.24
CA VAL A 159 -3.57 -25.30 17.86
C VAL A 159 -4.41 -24.39 18.74
N THR A 160 -3.72 -23.55 19.50
CA THR A 160 -4.35 -22.54 20.36
C THR A 160 -4.85 -21.35 19.55
N ASP A 161 -5.72 -20.52 20.12
CA ASP A 161 -6.19 -19.27 19.50
C ASP A 161 -5.05 -18.30 19.15
N LYS A 162 -3.91 -18.42 19.84
CA LYS A 162 -2.69 -17.65 19.58
C LYS A 162 -1.81 -18.23 18.47
N SER A 163 -2.30 -19.22 17.71
CA SER A 163 -1.55 -19.95 16.67
C SER A 163 -0.31 -20.68 17.20
N GLU A 164 -0.28 -21.02 18.49
CA GLU A 164 0.75 -21.86 19.08
C GLU A 164 0.38 -23.34 18.93
N VAL A 165 1.37 -24.15 18.55
CA VAL A 165 1.23 -25.60 18.48
C VAL A 165 1.60 -26.23 19.82
N LYS A 166 0.76 -27.12 20.32
CA LYS A 166 0.98 -27.92 21.52
C LYS A 166 0.90 -29.41 21.18
N LEU A 167 1.80 -30.21 21.73
CA LEU A 167 1.85 -31.65 21.52
C LEU A 167 1.40 -32.36 22.80
N ILE A 168 0.34 -33.16 22.69
CA ILE A 168 -0.27 -33.89 23.79
C ILE A 168 -0.17 -35.40 23.55
N ASP A 169 -0.34 -36.20 24.60
CA ASP A 169 -0.41 -37.68 24.57
C ASP A 169 0.81 -38.37 23.94
N PHE A 170 1.73 -38.80 24.80
CA PHE A 170 2.93 -39.51 24.37
C PHE A 170 2.66 -41.01 24.33
N GLY A 171 2.76 -41.63 23.14
CA GLY A 171 2.53 -43.07 22.94
C GLY A 171 3.66 -43.97 23.42
N ILE A 172 4.39 -43.57 24.47
CA ILE A 172 5.62 -44.23 24.91
C ILE A 172 5.35 -45.62 25.49
N ALA A 173 4.16 -45.80 26.06
CA ALA A 173 3.83 -46.91 26.92
C ALA A 173 3.11 -48.08 26.24
N ARG A 174 2.93 -48.05 24.92
CA ARG A 174 2.26 -49.13 24.18
C ARG A 174 3.19 -50.32 23.99
N ASP A 175 2.94 -51.41 24.73
CA ASP A 175 3.50 -52.72 24.40
C ASP A 175 2.78 -53.27 23.17
N PHE A 176 3.49 -53.27 22.02
CA PHE A 176 2.95 -53.83 20.78
C PHE A 176 2.92 -55.36 20.90
N LYS A 177 1.85 -55.92 21.44
CA LYS A 177 1.56 -57.35 21.32
C LYS A 177 1.35 -57.67 19.83
N THR A 178 2.13 -58.63 19.32
CA THR A 178 1.88 -59.26 18.04
C THR A 178 0.64 -60.12 18.14
N GLU A 179 -0.53 -59.56 17.87
CA GLU A 179 -1.76 -60.36 17.73
C GLU A 179 -2.35 -60.18 16.32
N THR A 180 -2.04 -61.21 15.52
CA THR A 180 -2.86 -61.90 14.52
C THR A 180 -4.25 -61.33 14.19
N ASP A 181 -4.48 -61.20 12.88
CA ASP A 181 -5.77 -61.30 12.17
C ASP A 181 -7.02 -61.45 13.05
N SER A 182 -7.67 -60.33 13.37
CA SER A 182 -9.12 -60.31 13.52
C SER A 182 -9.67 -58.94 13.15
N ASP A 183 -10.59 -58.95 12.19
CA ASP A 183 -11.34 -57.81 11.65
C ASP A 183 -12.43 -57.34 12.62
N GLN A 184 -12.07 -56.98 13.87
CA GLN A 184 -12.96 -56.24 14.76
C GLN A 184 -12.16 -55.20 15.55
N ASP A 185 -12.09 -53.99 14.99
CA ASP A 185 -12.28 -52.76 15.76
C ASP A 185 -12.23 -51.54 14.83
N THR A 186 -13.39 -50.92 14.65
CA THR A 186 -13.57 -49.70 13.83
C THR A 186 -12.83 -48.49 14.44
N TYR A 187 -12.25 -48.63 15.64
CA TYR A 187 -11.39 -47.63 16.29
C TYR A 187 -9.93 -47.64 15.82
N ILE A 188 -9.47 -48.72 15.16
CA ILE A 188 -8.04 -48.96 14.85
C ILE A 188 -7.64 -48.46 13.44
N ALA A 189 -8.60 -48.06 12.60
CA ALA A 189 -8.31 -47.61 11.23
C ALA A 189 -7.65 -46.21 11.16
N GLY A 190 -7.97 -45.29 12.08
CA GLY A 190 -7.52 -43.89 12.04
C GLY A 190 -6.05 -43.70 12.44
N THR A 191 -5.62 -44.31 13.54
CA THR A 191 -4.26 -44.15 14.08
C THR A 191 -3.20 -44.85 13.21
N ARG A 192 -3.53 -46.00 12.60
CA ARG A 192 -2.62 -46.77 11.74
C ARG A 192 -2.11 -45.97 10.53
N ALA A 193 -2.88 -45.01 10.03
CA ALA A 193 -2.52 -44.23 8.86
C ALA A 193 -1.25 -43.38 9.07
N TYR A 194 -0.94 -43.01 10.32
CA TYR A 194 0.21 -42.16 10.67
C TYR A 194 1.42 -42.96 11.18
N MET A 195 1.26 -44.25 11.48
CA MET A 195 2.34 -45.07 12.05
C MET A 195 3.38 -45.47 11.02
N ALA A 196 4.65 -45.47 11.45
CA ALA A 196 5.77 -45.94 10.67
C ALA A 196 5.73 -47.49 10.54
N PRO A 197 6.17 -48.08 9.42
CA PRO A 197 6.12 -49.52 9.18
C PRO A 197 6.82 -50.38 10.25
N GLU A 198 7.92 -49.88 10.82
CA GLU A 198 8.68 -50.58 11.85
C GLU A 198 7.95 -50.68 13.19
N GLN A 199 6.90 -49.87 13.43
CA GLN A 199 6.08 -49.96 14.65
C GLN A 199 5.17 -51.20 14.65
N PHE A 200 5.05 -51.91 13.53
CA PHE A 200 4.26 -53.14 13.40
C PHE A 200 5.12 -54.41 13.48
N GLY A 201 6.45 -54.29 13.63
CA GLY A 201 7.39 -55.41 13.67
C GLY A 201 8.14 -55.51 15.00
N SER A 202 9.01 -56.52 15.12
CA SER A 202 9.87 -56.73 16.29
C SER A 202 11.15 -55.88 16.29
N GLU A 203 11.30 -54.95 15.34
CA GLU A 203 12.46 -54.07 15.26
C GLU A 203 12.38 -52.93 16.28
N GLN A 204 13.51 -52.55 16.86
CA GLN A 204 13.58 -51.41 17.78
C GLN A 204 13.18 -50.12 17.05
N THR A 205 12.11 -49.49 17.52
CA THR A 205 11.63 -48.19 17.04
C THR A 205 12.56 -47.07 17.53
N ASP A 206 12.99 -46.22 16.61
CA ASP A 206 13.80 -45.02 16.92
C ASP A 206 13.03 -43.73 16.55
N HIS A 207 13.65 -42.58 16.80
CA HIS A 207 13.08 -41.25 16.59
C HIS A 207 12.66 -40.96 15.13
N ARG A 208 13.10 -41.77 14.15
CA ARG A 208 12.69 -41.65 12.74
C ARG A 208 11.27 -42.15 12.48
N ALA A 209 10.64 -42.82 13.45
CA ALA A 209 9.22 -43.09 13.40
C ALA A 209 8.40 -41.79 13.47
N ASP A 210 8.75 -40.88 14.38
CA ASP A 210 8.08 -39.57 14.49
C ASP A 210 8.25 -38.73 13.20
N ILE A 211 9.37 -38.88 12.49
CA ILE A 211 9.61 -38.23 11.19
C ILE A 211 8.62 -38.75 10.13
N TYR A 212 8.38 -40.07 10.10
CA TYR A 212 7.39 -40.65 9.19
C TYR A 212 5.99 -40.12 9.51
N SER A 213 5.61 -40.14 10.78
CA SER A 213 4.31 -39.68 11.24
C SER A 213 4.08 -38.20 10.96
N LEU A 214 5.08 -37.35 11.18
CA LEU A 214 5.04 -35.94 10.78
C LEU A 214 4.84 -35.78 9.27
N GLY A 215 5.48 -36.61 8.45
CA GLY A 215 5.25 -36.64 7.00
C GLY A 215 3.79 -36.95 6.62
N MET A 216 3.15 -37.88 7.34
CA MET A 216 1.72 -38.19 7.16
C MET A 216 0.81 -37.05 7.64
N VAL A 217 1.15 -36.39 8.75
CA VAL A 217 0.46 -35.17 9.21
C VAL A 217 0.54 -34.06 8.16
N MET A 218 1.71 -33.82 7.57
CA MET A 218 1.87 -32.83 6.49
C MET A 218 0.95 -33.09 5.30
N ILE A 219 0.72 -34.36 4.94
CA ILE A 219 -0.23 -34.77 3.89
C ILE A 219 -1.66 -34.43 4.31
N PHE A 220 -2.05 -34.81 5.52
CA PHE A 220 -3.38 -34.59 6.04
C PHE A 220 -3.73 -33.09 6.11
N LEU A 221 -2.86 -32.25 6.66
CA LEU A 221 -3.12 -30.82 6.83
C LEU A 221 -3.38 -30.07 5.52
N ALA A 222 -2.76 -30.52 4.41
CA ALA A 222 -2.91 -29.88 3.10
C ALA A 222 -4.00 -30.51 2.23
N THR A 223 -4.51 -31.70 2.57
CA THR A 223 -5.42 -32.45 1.68
C THR A 223 -6.69 -32.98 2.36
N GLY A 224 -6.75 -32.94 3.70
CA GLY A 224 -7.79 -33.56 4.51
C GLY A 224 -7.80 -35.10 4.44
N LYS A 225 -6.79 -35.72 3.81
CA LYS A 225 -6.73 -37.17 3.54
C LYS A 225 -5.34 -37.72 3.87
N THR A 226 -5.23 -39.02 4.11
CA THR A 226 -3.97 -39.72 4.42
C THR A 226 -3.40 -40.50 3.24
N ARG A 227 -3.76 -40.12 2.00
CA ARG A 227 -3.30 -40.81 0.78
C ARG A 227 -1.85 -40.46 0.48
N LYS A 228 -0.97 -41.48 0.51
CA LYS A 228 0.47 -41.33 0.28
C LYS A 228 0.97 -41.64 -1.14
N GLN A 229 0.11 -42.15 -2.02
CA GLN A 229 0.46 -42.40 -3.43
C GLN A 229 0.20 -41.15 -4.30
N ASN A 230 1.04 -40.97 -5.32
CA ASN A 230 0.91 -39.90 -6.32
C ASN A 230 0.88 -38.47 -5.73
N LEU A 231 1.72 -38.21 -4.71
CA LEU A 231 1.81 -36.91 -4.03
C LEU A 231 2.05 -35.74 -5.00
N LYS A 232 2.81 -35.96 -6.08
CA LYS A 232 3.02 -34.95 -7.12
C LYS A 232 1.72 -34.45 -7.76
N ALA A 233 0.68 -35.28 -7.87
CA ALA A 233 -0.61 -34.84 -8.39
C ALA A 233 -1.48 -34.22 -7.29
N ILE A 234 -1.57 -34.87 -6.13
CA ILE A 234 -2.58 -34.55 -5.11
C ILE A 234 -2.18 -33.49 -4.08
N TYR A 235 -0.88 -33.26 -3.87
CA TYR A 235 -0.41 -32.32 -2.86
C TYR A 235 -0.29 -30.91 -3.43
N PRO A 236 -0.88 -29.88 -2.81
CA PRO A 236 -0.92 -28.52 -3.37
C PRO A 236 0.45 -27.83 -3.37
N TYR A 237 1.27 -28.05 -2.34
CA TYR A 237 2.57 -27.36 -2.17
C TYR A 237 3.72 -28.21 -2.71
N LYS A 238 3.93 -28.13 -4.04
CA LYS A 238 4.86 -29.01 -4.79
C LYS A 238 6.28 -28.98 -4.24
N GLU A 239 6.71 -27.86 -3.66
CA GLU A 239 8.03 -27.70 -3.06
C GLU A 239 8.29 -28.61 -1.86
N LEU A 240 7.23 -29.03 -1.14
CA LEU A 240 7.31 -29.92 0.01
C LEU A 240 7.22 -31.40 -0.38
N VAL A 241 6.77 -31.72 -1.59
CA VAL A 241 6.53 -33.13 -2.02
C VAL A 241 7.78 -33.98 -1.85
N SER A 242 8.95 -33.49 -2.30
CA SER A 242 10.22 -34.23 -2.16
C SER A 242 10.64 -34.44 -0.70
N ILE A 243 10.26 -33.53 0.20
CA ILE A 243 10.54 -33.62 1.63
C ILE A 243 9.61 -34.67 2.25
N ILE A 244 8.31 -34.58 1.95
CA ILE A 244 7.29 -35.51 2.44
C ILE A 244 7.62 -36.93 1.97
N GLU A 245 7.87 -37.13 0.67
CA GLU A 245 8.26 -38.43 0.09
C GLU A 245 9.47 -39.04 0.78
N LYS A 246 10.42 -38.22 1.24
CA LYS A 246 11.58 -38.68 2.01
C LYS A 246 11.21 -39.03 3.46
N CYS A 247 10.31 -38.30 4.09
CA CYS A 247 9.81 -38.61 5.44
C CYS A 247 9.07 -39.96 5.48
N ILE A 248 8.23 -40.23 4.47
CA ILE A 248 7.35 -41.41 4.45
C ILE A 248 7.98 -42.65 3.78
N LYS A 249 9.31 -42.69 3.61
CA LYS A 249 9.99 -43.88 3.05
C LYS A 249 9.79 -45.09 3.97
N LYS A 250 9.51 -46.26 3.37
CA LYS A 250 9.37 -47.51 4.14
C LYS A 250 10.64 -47.81 4.93
N ASP A 251 11.78 -47.76 4.24
CA ASP A 251 13.10 -47.90 4.83
C ASP A 251 13.47 -46.64 5.65
N ARG A 252 13.65 -46.81 6.96
CA ARG A 252 14.03 -45.74 7.90
C ARG A 252 15.41 -45.15 7.62
N ASP A 253 16.30 -45.86 6.94
CA ASP A 253 17.62 -45.33 6.60
C ASP A 253 17.60 -44.33 5.45
N GLN A 254 16.56 -44.38 4.63
CA GLN A 254 16.31 -43.42 3.54
C GLN A 254 15.59 -42.15 3.99
N ARG A 255 15.07 -42.13 5.23
CA ARG A 255 14.45 -40.94 5.82
C ARG A 255 15.49 -39.90 6.23
N PHE A 256 15.04 -38.73 6.68
CA PHE A 256 15.93 -37.80 7.37
C PHE A 256 16.48 -38.46 8.64
N LYS A 257 17.78 -38.30 8.91
CA LYS A 257 18.40 -38.94 10.07
C LYS A 257 17.96 -38.29 11.38
N THR A 258 17.61 -37.00 11.38
CA THR A 258 17.10 -36.27 12.54
C THR A 258 16.04 -35.25 12.11
N VAL A 259 15.20 -34.84 13.06
CA VAL A 259 14.20 -33.77 12.82
C VAL A 259 14.88 -32.43 12.52
N THR A 260 16.07 -32.18 13.06
CA THR A 260 16.90 -31.01 12.73
C THR A 260 17.24 -30.94 11.24
N GLN A 261 17.56 -32.08 10.60
CA GLN A 261 17.80 -32.13 9.16
C GLN A 261 16.52 -31.84 8.36
N LEU A 262 15.39 -32.43 8.79
CA LEU A 262 14.08 -32.17 8.19
C LEU A 262 13.73 -30.67 8.26
N ARG A 263 13.80 -30.09 9.45
CA ARG A 263 13.54 -28.67 9.70
C ARG A 263 14.42 -27.76 8.85
N SER A 264 15.74 -28.04 8.80
CA SER A 264 16.69 -27.28 7.99
C SER A 264 16.32 -27.32 6.51
N ARG A 265 15.86 -28.48 6.03
CA ARG A 265 15.40 -28.65 4.65
C ARG A 265 14.12 -27.86 4.35
N ILE A 266 13.16 -27.87 5.27
CA ILE A 266 11.91 -27.09 5.19
C ILE A 266 12.21 -25.58 5.17
N LEU A 267 13.07 -25.10 6.07
CA LEU A 267 13.51 -23.69 6.10
C LEU A 267 14.26 -23.28 4.84
N TRP A 268 15.11 -24.15 4.30
CA TRP A 268 15.79 -23.87 3.04
C TRP A 268 14.81 -23.70 1.88
N VAL A 269 13.76 -24.53 1.81
CA VAL A 269 12.71 -24.40 0.78
C VAL A 269 11.95 -23.09 0.96
N ARG A 270 11.52 -22.78 2.20
CA ARG A 270 10.83 -21.52 2.53
C ARG A 270 11.67 -20.31 2.10
N ARG A 271 12.96 -20.26 2.50
CA ARG A 271 13.90 -19.17 2.17
C ARG A 271 14.24 -19.08 0.69
N ARG A 272 14.41 -20.20 -0.02
CA ARG A 272 14.73 -20.20 -1.46
C ARG A 272 13.59 -19.59 -2.28
N LEU A 273 12.34 -19.79 -1.86
CA LEU A 273 11.17 -19.19 -2.51
C LEU A 273 11.08 -17.69 -2.19
N THR A 274 11.32 -17.28 -0.95
CA THR A 274 11.42 -15.85 -0.58
C THR A 274 12.53 -15.15 -1.34
N LYS A 275 13.71 -15.77 -1.47
CA LYS A 275 14.83 -15.24 -2.28
C LYS A 275 14.49 -15.16 -3.76
N LYS A 276 13.82 -16.15 -4.34
CA LYS A 276 13.37 -16.08 -5.75
C LYS A 276 12.39 -14.94 -5.97
N ILE A 277 11.43 -14.74 -5.08
CA ILE A 277 10.48 -13.62 -5.13
C ILE A 277 11.21 -12.29 -4.98
N LEU A 278 12.13 -12.17 -4.02
CA LEU A 278 12.96 -10.97 -3.83
C LEU A 278 13.89 -10.69 -5.01
N ILE A 279 14.44 -11.73 -5.66
CA ILE A 279 15.28 -11.56 -6.86
C ILE A 279 14.43 -11.12 -8.04
N ILE A 280 13.23 -11.67 -8.22
CA ILE A 280 12.31 -11.23 -9.29
C ILE A 280 11.86 -9.78 -9.03
N ALA A 281 11.44 -9.46 -7.80
CA ALA A 281 11.09 -8.09 -7.41
C ALA A 281 12.28 -7.13 -7.53
N GLY A 282 13.48 -7.58 -7.16
CA GLY A 282 14.73 -6.83 -7.32
C GLY A 282 15.13 -6.64 -8.78
N MET A 283 14.91 -7.63 -9.65
CA MET A 283 15.11 -7.48 -11.10
C MET A 283 14.07 -6.53 -11.70
N CYS A 284 12.81 -6.59 -11.28
CA CYS A 284 11.79 -5.62 -11.68
C CYS A 284 12.15 -4.20 -11.21
N ALA A 285 12.65 -4.06 -9.97
CA ALA A 285 13.11 -2.79 -9.41
C ALA A 285 14.39 -2.25 -10.10
N LEU A 286 15.31 -3.13 -10.52
CA LEU A 286 16.49 -2.76 -11.29
C LEU A 286 16.15 -2.40 -12.73
N VAL A 287 15.18 -3.07 -13.34
CA VAL A 287 14.66 -2.72 -14.66
C VAL A 287 13.93 -1.38 -14.61
N THR A 288 13.11 -1.12 -13.58
CA THR A 288 12.49 0.20 -13.40
C THR A 288 13.49 1.28 -13.02
N ALA A 289 14.49 1.00 -12.18
CA ALA A 289 15.54 1.97 -11.85
C ALA A 289 16.47 2.26 -13.04
N ALA A 290 16.84 1.25 -13.83
CA ALA A 290 17.60 1.44 -15.06
C ALA A 290 16.76 2.14 -16.16
N PHE A 291 15.45 1.89 -16.19
CA PHE A 291 14.51 2.64 -17.04
C PHE A 291 14.38 4.10 -16.58
N LEU A 292 14.26 4.37 -15.28
CA LEU A 292 14.21 5.73 -14.72
C LEU A 292 15.54 6.48 -14.87
N PHE A 293 16.67 5.80 -14.70
CA PHE A 293 18.02 6.37 -14.89
C PHE A 293 18.34 6.58 -16.37
N GLY A 294 17.92 5.65 -17.25
CA GLY A 294 17.95 5.81 -18.70
C GLY A 294 17.03 6.94 -19.18
N LEU A 295 15.87 7.13 -18.57
CA LEU A 295 15.00 8.29 -18.78
C LEU A 295 15.64 9.60 -18.30
N PHE A 296 16.46 9.59 -17.24
CA PHE A 296 17.10 10.80 -16.72
C PHE A 296 18.25 11.30 -17.63
N ILE A 297 19.11 10.39 -18.09
CA ILE A 297 20.20 10.71 -19.03
C ILE A 297 19.64 10.96 -20.45
N GLY A 298 18.65 10.18 -20.86
CA GLY A 298 17.93 10.37 -22.12
C GLY A 298 17.10 11.66 -22.17
N LYS A 299 16.54 12.11 -21.03
CA LYS A 299 15.84 13.39 -20.96
C LYS A 299 16.79 14.56 -21.17
N LYS A 300 17.97 14.66 -20.57
CA LYS A 300 18.72 15.93 -20.71
C LYS A 300 19.14 16.26 -22.16
N GLN A 301 19.50 15.24 -22.96
CA GLN A 301 19.88 15.43 -24.37
C GLN A 301 18.71 15.23 -25.34
N GLY A 302 17.80 14.29 -25.06
CA GLY A 302 16.62 14.00 -25.90
C GLY A 302 15.42 14.89 -25.64
N PHE A 303 15.28 15.47 -24.43
CA PHE A 303 14.34 16.56 -24.13
C PHE A 303 14.85 17.85 -24.73
N GLN A 304 16.14 18.19 -24.66
CA GLN A 304 16.66 19.36 -25.38
C GLN A 304 16.48 19.19 -26.89
N ASN A 305 16.92 18.06 -27.48
CA ASN A 305 16.68 17.81 -28.91
C ASN A 305 15.19 17.69 -29.27
N GLY A 306 14.34 17.21 -28.35
CA GLY A 306 12.90 17.07 -28.56
C GLY A 306 12.14 18.39 -28.41
N VAL A 307 12.52 19.21 -27.43
CA VAL A 307 12.04 20.58 -27.25
C VAL A 307 12.52 21.42 -28.41
N ASP A 308 13.79 21.37 -28.80
CA ASP A 308 14.31 22.05 -30.00
C ASP A 308 13.55 21.60 -31.25
N PHE A 309 13.34 20.29 -31.44
CA PHE A 309 12.53 19.77 -32.56
C PHE A 309 11.11 20.32 -32.54
N ILE A 310 10.40 20.26 -31.41
CA ILE A 310 9.01 20.74 -31.28
C ILE A 310 8.94 22.28 -31.40
N MET A 311 9.91 23.00 -30.87
CA MET A 311 10.06 24.44 -31.01
C MET A 311 10.30 24.84 -32.46
N ASP A 312 10.93 23.97 -33.26
CA ASP A 312 11.16 24.18 -34.70
C ASP A 312 10.03 23.64 -35.60
N ILE A 313 9.03 22.92 -35.07
CA ILE A 313 7.81 22.57 -35.82
C ILE A 313 7.04 23.88 -36.11
N PRO A 314 6.68 24.20 -37.36
CA PRO A 314 5.87 25.38 -37.66
C PRO A 314 4.53 25.31 -36.93
N ALA A 315 4.13 26.39 -36.26
CA ALA A 315 2.79 26.49 -35.66
C ALA A 315 1.67 26.16 -36.65
N GLU A 316 0.56 25.62 -36.12
CA GLU A 316 -0.68 25.52 -36.86
C GLU A 316 -1.07 26.92 -37.38
N LYS A 317 -1.38 27.00 -38.67
CA LYS A 317 -1.63 28.27 -39.32
C LYS A 317 -3.08 28.70 -39.09
N ASN A 318 -3.30 29.65 -38.19
CA ASN A 318 -4.58 30.35 -38.15
C ASN A 318 -4.70 31.26 -39.39
N SER A 319 -5.66 30.97 -40.26
CA SER A 319 -5.85 31.65 -41.55
C SER A 319 -7.15 32.44 -41.56
N PRO A 320 -7.23 33.57 -42.28
CA PRO A 320 -8.49 34.30 -42.43
C PRO A 320 -9.56 33.42 -43.05
N PHE A 321 -10.81 33.59 -42.59
CA PHE A 321 -11.97 32.91 -43.14
C PHE A 321 -12.27 33.35 -44.58
N THR A 322 -12.79 32.42 -45.37
CA THR A 322 -13.35 32.67 -46.71
C THR A 322 -14.68 33.43 -46.61
N GLU A 323 -15.15 34.02 -47.72
CA GLU A 323 -16.45 34.71 -47.75
C GLU A 323 -17.62 33.79 -47.36
N GLU A 324 -17.56 32.51 -47.74
CA GLU A 324 -18.59 31.52 -47.39
C GLU A 324 -18.58 31.21 -45.88
N GLU A 325 -17.40 30.96 -45.29
CA GLU A 325 -17.24 30.69 -43.85
C GLU A 325 -17.67 31.88 -42.98
N LEU A 326 -17.45 33.12 -43.46
CA LEU A 326 -17.88 34.34 -42.76
C LEU A 326 -19.40 34.46 -42.64
N LEU A 327 -20.17 33.84 -43.54
CA LEU A 327 -21.63 33.85 -43.52
C LEU A 327 -22.23 32.71 -42.68
N GLU A 328 -21.40 31.83 -42.12
CA GLU A 328 -21.88 30.74 -41.27
C GLU A 328 -22.34 31.25 -39.90
N PRO A 329 -23.49 30.74 -39.39
CA PRO A 329 -23.87 30.94 -38.00
C PRO A 329 -22.93 30.15 -37.10
N ILE A 330 -22.55 30.73 -35.97
CA ILE A 330 -21.71 30.09 -34.96
C ILE A 330 -22.42 30.08 -33.61
N THR A 331 -22.06 29.10 -32.79
CA THR A 331 -22.52 28.91 -31.42
C THR A 331 -21.30 28.74 -30.52
N PHE A 332 -21.46 29.06 -29.25
CA PHE A 332 -20.42 28.89 -28.24
C PHE A 332 -20.89 27.85 -27.23
N ASP A 333 -19.98 26.96 -26.83
CA ASP A 333 -20.30 25.89 -25.89
C ASP A 333 -20.40 26.40 -24.45
N SER A 334 -19.64 27.44 -24.11
CA SER A 334 -19.68 28.13 -22.80
C SER A 334 -20.78 29.19 -22.77
N GLU A 335 -21.54 29.21 -21.68
CA GLU A 335 -22.57 30.21 -21.41
C GLU A 335 -21.94 31.59 -21.21
N TYR A 336 -20.88 31.72 -20.43
CA TYR A 336 -20.23 33.01 -20.20
C TYR A 336 -19.53 33.54 -21.46
N LEU A 337 -18.98 32.67 -22.30
CA LEU A 337 -18.43 33.06 -23.59
C LEU A 337 -19.52 33.53 -24.56
N ASP A 338 -20.63 32.79 -24.67
CA ASP A 338 -21.79 33.20 -25.48
C ASP A 338 -22.34 34.55 -25.01
N LEU A 339 -22.53 34.72 -23.70
CA LEU A 339 -23.00 35.98 -23.10
C LEU A 339 -22.04 37.14 -23.38
N ALA A 340 -20.72 36.92 -23.26
CA ALA A 340 -19.74 37.96 -23.52
C ALA A 340 -19.75 38.40 -24.98
N VAL A 341 -19.79 37.44 -25.90
CA VAL A 341 -19.91 37.71 -27.34
C VAL A 341 -21.22 38.44 -27.66
N ARG A 342 -22.35 37.98 -27.11
CA ARG A 342 -23.65 38.63 -27.31
C ARG A 342 -23.67 40.07 -26.79
N ASN A 343 -23.08 40.31 -25.62
CA ASN A 343 -22.99 41.65 -25.03
C ASN A 343 -22.23 42.60 -25.96
N ILE A 344 -21.06 42.19 -26.46
CA ILE A 344 -20.24 42.99 -27.39
C ILE A 344 -20.99 43.25 -28.71
N LEU A 345 -21.70 42.25 -29.22
CA LEU A 345 -22.47 42.37 -30.46
C LEU A 345 -23.83 43.05 -30.29
N ASN A 346 -24.23 43.38 -29.06
CA ASN A 346 -25.55 43.88 -28.67
C ASN A 346 -26.70 42.97 -29.18
N LYS A 347 -26.58 41.66 -28.93
CA LYS A 347 -27.52 40.61 -29.33
C LYS A 347 -28.32 40.10 -28.14
N GLN A 348 -29.60 39.78 -28.35
CA GLN A 348 -30.44 39.16 -27.33
C GLN A 348 -30.30 37.63 -27.35
N GLN A 349 -30.83 36.97 -26.32
CA GLN A 349 -30.90 35.51 -26.28
C GLN A 349 -31.70 34.97 -27.47
N GLY A 350 -31.12 34.03 -28.22
CA GLY A 350 -31.76 33.40 -29.39
C GLY A 350 -31.51 34.11 -30.73
N ASP A 351 -30.94 35.33 -30.73
CA ASP A 351 -30.46 35.94 -31.96
C ASP A 351 -29.31 35.12 -32.55
N VAL A 352 -29.31 34.94 -33.87
CA VAL A 352 -28.23 34.26 -34.58
C VAL A 352 -26.99 35.16 -34.58
N ILE A 353 -25.84 34.55 -34.25
CA ILE A 353 -24.52 35.17 -34.33
C ILE A 353 -23.84 34.63 -35.57
N TYR A 354 -23.49 35.51 -36.51
CA TYR A 354 -22.72 35.13 -37.69
C TYR A 354 -21.23 35.35 -37.48
N ARG A 355 -20.40 34.50 -38.09
CA ARG A 355 -18.94 34.61 -37.99
C ARG A 355 -18.41 35.99 -38.42
N THR A 356 -19.01 36.59 -39.46
CA THR A 356 -18.70 37.97 -39.90
C THR A 356 -18.87 39.02 -38.80
N GLU A 357 -19.88 38.85 -37.93
CA GLU A 357 -20.17 39.78 -36.84
C GLU A 357 -19.08 39.75 -35.78
N VAL A 358 -18.62 38.55 -35.43
CA VAL A 358 -17.55 38.31 -34.47
C VAL A 358 -16.22 38.83 -35.01
N ASN A 359 -15.90 38.53 -36.28
CA ASN A 359 -14.63 38.93 -36.89
C ASN A 359 -14.53 40.44 -37.20
N SER A 360 -15.63 41.18 -37.19
CA SER A 360 -15.62 42.61 -37.46
C SER A 360 -15.66 43.49 -36.21
N ARG A 361 -16.03 42.91 -35.06
CA ARG A 361 -16.32 43.69 -33.82
C ARG A 361 -15.62 43.20 -32.57
N ILE A 362 -15.02 42.01 -32.59
CA ILE A 362 -14.38 41.43 -31.40
C ILE A 362 -12.88 41.31 -31.64
N ASP A 363 -12.15 42.28 -31.12
CA ASP A 363 -10.69 42.28 -30.96
C ASP A 363 -10.27 42.14 -29.48
N GLU A 364 -11.22 42.25 -28.55
CA GLU A 364 -11.00 42.10 -27.11
C GLU A 364 -12.10 41.29 -26.42
N LEU A 365 -11.69 40.40 -25.50
CA LEU A 365 -12.58 39.62 -24.66
C LEU A 365 -12.05 39.60 -23.22
N ARG A 366 -12.88 40.01 -22.25
CA ARG A 366 -12.53 40.03 -20.81
C ARG A 366 -13.60 39.31 -19.97
N ILE A 367 -13.23 38.15 -19.43
CA ILE A 367 -14.07 37.32 -18.56
C ILE A 367 -13.26 36.92 -17.33
N TYR A 368 -13.77 37.29 -16.16
CA TYR A 368 -13.19 37.03 -14.85
C TYR A 368 -14.13 36.14 -14.05
N GLY A 369 -13.86 34.83 -14.00
CA GLY A 369 -14.80 33.89 -13.39
C GLY A 369 -16.18 33.97 -14.04
N THR A 370 -17.18 34.37 -13.27
CA THR A 370 -18.55 34.60 -13.75
C THR A 370 -18.84 36.06 -14.13
N TYR A 371 -17.86 36.96 -14.00
CA TYR A 371 -17.99 38.39 -14.31
C TYR A 371 -17.46 38.68 -15.72
N ILE A 372 -18.29 39.31 -16.55
CA ILE A 372 -17.96 39.68 -17.93
C ILE A 372 -17.76 41.19 -17.97
N LEU A 373 -16.59 41.63 -18.42
CA LEU A 373 -16.29 43.05 -18.58
C LEU A 373 -16.37 43.44 -20.06
N HIS A 374 -17.28 44.37 -20.37
CA HIS A 374 -17.44 44.87 -21.73
C HIS A 374 -16.18 45.68 -22.14
N PRO A 375 -15.69 45.58 -23.38
CA PRO A 375 -14.52 46.34 -23.87
C PRO A 375 -14.59 47.85 -23.64
N ASP A 376 -15.78 48.45 -23.77
CA ASP A 376 -15.98 49.90 -23.55
C ASP A 376 -15.87 50.37 -22.08
N LEU A 377 -15.70 49.46 -21.12
CA LEU A 377 -15.55 49.80 -19.71
C LEU A 377 -14.08 49.78 -19.29
N GLU A 378 -13.67 50.81 -18.55
CA GLU A 378 -12.37 50.86 -17.89
C GLU A 378 -12.53 50.29 -16.48
N ASP A 379 -12.09 49.04 -16.27
CA ASP A 379 -11.98 48.38 -14.97
C ASP A 379 -10.83 47.38 -15.04
N GLU A 380 -9.84 47.52 -14.16
CA GLU A 380 -8.64 46.68 -14.15
C GLU A 380 -8.75 45.51 -13.17
N LEU A 381 -8.17 44.36 -13.54
CA LEU A 381 -8.04 43.22 -12.64
C LEU A 381 -6.89 43.44 -11.67
N LEU A 382 -7.22 43.56 -10.39
CA LEU A 382 -6.29 43.62 -9.28
C LEU A 382 -6.09 42.22 -8.67
N LYS A 383 -4.84 41.93 -8.31
CA LYS A 383 -4.44 40.68 -7.65
C LYS A 383 -3.86 41.00 -6.29
N THR A 384 -4.35 40.31 -5.27
CA THR A 384 -3.81 40.37 -3.91
C THR A 384 -3.30 39.00 -3.52
N HIS A 385 -1.98 38.85 -3.43
CA HIS A 385 -1.34 37.62 -3.00
C HIS A 385 -1.42 37.51 -1.47
N VAL A 386 -2.14 36.51 -0.97
CA VAL A 386 -2.38 36.35 0.48
C VAL A 386 -1.31 35.45 1.09
N ASP A 387 -1.10 34.29 0.46
CA ASP A 387 -0.07 33.31 0.81
C ASP A 387 0.23 32.40 -0.40
N LYS A 388 1.19 31.48 -0.27
CA LYS A 388 1.52 30.53 -1.34
C LYS A 388 0.31 29.65 -1.68
N GLY A 389 -0.14 29.75 -2.92
CA GLY A 389 -1.30 29.05 -3.47
C GLY A 389 -2.60 29.88 -3.44
N THR A 390 -2.63 31.03 -2.77
CA THR A 390 -3.84 31.84 -2.59
C THR A 390 -3.65 33.25 -3.15
N VAL A 391 -4.44 33.58 -4.17
CA VAL A 391 -4.55 34.92 -4.75
C VAL A 391 -6.02 35.32 -4.75
N ASN A 392 -6.30 36.52 -4.27
CA ASN A 392 -7.62 37.14 -4.39
C ASN A 392 -7.63 38.03 -5.62
N TYR A 393 -8.69 37.89 -6.42
CA TYR A 393 -8.92 38.69 -7.61
C TYR A 393 -10.07 39.66 -7.36
N THR A 394 -9.78 40.95 -7.56
CA THR A 394 -10.78 42.01 -7.47
C THR A 394 -10.66 42.91 -8.68
N THR A 395 -11.68 43.70 -8.98
CA THR A 395 -11.58 44.78 -9.94
C THR A 395 -11.26 46.09 -9.24
N ASP A 396 -10.79 47.12 -9.94
CA ASP A 396 -10.45 48.41 -9.33
C ASP A 396 -11.70 49.15 -8.80
N THR A 397 -12.87 48.83 -9.36
CA THR A 397 -14.17 49.28 -8.86
C THR A 397 -14.66 48.51 -7.62
N GLY A 398 -13.90 47.50 -7.18
CA GLY A 398 -14.11 46.75 -5.94
C GLY A 398 -14.98 45.51 -6.08
N PHE A 399 -15.24 45.02 -7.30
CA PHE A 399 -15.94 43.74 -7.48
C PHE A 399 -15.01 42.57 -7.18
N TRP A 400 -15.47 41.63 -6.37
CA TRP A 400 -14.75 40.41 -6.07
C TRP A 400 -15.05 39.33 -7.11
N ILE A 401 -14.02 38.63 -7.55
CA ILE A 401 -14.16 37.47 -8.45
C ILE A 401 -14.09 36.21 -7.58
N ASP A 402 -15.24 35.77 -7.05
CA ASP A 402 -15.32 34.67 -6.08
C ASP A 402 -15.82 33.34 -6.68
N MET A 403 -16.36 33.37 -7.90
CA MET A 403 -16.89 32.19 -8.60
C MET A 403 -16.09 31.88 -9.87
N ARG A 404 -15.66 30.62 -10.01
CA ARG A 404 -15.02 30.09 -11.22
C ARG A 404 -16.05 30.04 -12.36
N GLY A 405 -15.66 30.49 -13.54
CA GLY A 405 -16.52 30.42 -14.73
C GLY A 405 -16.56 29.03 -15.37
N ASP A 406 -17.34 28.91 -16.44
CA ASP A 406 -17.65 27.63 -17.11
C ASP A 406 -16.73 27.31 -18.30
N ILE A 407 -15.76 28.16 -18.62
CA ILE A 407 -14.89 27.97 -19.78
C ILE A 407 -13.84 26.91 -19.46
N SER A 408 -13.97 25.73 -20.05
CA SER A 408 -12.95 24.65 -19.95
C SER A 408 -12.26 24.34 -21.27
N SER A 409 -12.83 24.79 -22.39
CA SER A 409 -12.30 24.59 -23.75
C SER A 409 -12.14 25.93 -24.45
N LEU A 410 -11.07 26.06 -25.23
CA LEU A 410 -10.81 27.23 -26.07
C LEU A 410 -11.18 26.99 -27.55
N SER A 411 -11.88 25.89 -27.86
CA SER A 411 -12.24 25.50 -29.24
C SER A 411 -13.01 26.56 -30.03
N ASP A 412 -13.74 27.43 -29.33
CA ASP A 412 -14.52 28.50 -29.98
C ASP A 412 -13.74 29.80 -30.16
N ILE A 413 -12.61 29.97 -29.48
CA ILE A 413 -11.78 31.17 -29.55
C ILE A 413 -11.25 31.46 -30.97
N PRO A 414 -10.82 30.44 -31.76
CA PRO A 414 -10.43 30.63 -33.16
C PRO A 414 -11.50 31.27 -34.06
N ASN A 415 -12.78 31.24 -33.68
CA ASN A 415 -13.83 31.93 -34.43
C ASN A 415 -13.63 33.45 -34.45
N MET A 416 -12.87 34.01 -33.50
CA MET A 416 -12.49 35.43 -33.39
C MET A 416 -11.08 35.67 -33.99
N TYR A 417 -10.94 35.61 -35.32
CA TYR A 417 -9.62 35.71 -36.00
C TYR A 417 -8.84 37.01 -35.66
N TYR A 418 -9.57 38.11 -35.45
CA TYR A 418 -8.99 39.42 -35.17
C TYR A 418 -8.81 39.72 -33.68
N LEU A 419 -9.06 38.75 -32.80
CA LEU A 419 -8.80 38.88 -31.36
C LEU A 419 -7.33 39.22 -31.11
N ARG A 420 -7.08 40.23 -30.26
CA ARG A 420 -5.76 40.68 -29.79
C ARG A 420 -5.64 40.60 -28.28
N ASN A 421 -6.72 40.93 -27.57
CA ASN A 421 -6.73 40.95 -26.11
C ASN A 421 -7.64 39.84 -25.59
N LEU A 422 -7.08 38.87 -24.87
CA LEU A 422 -7.82 37.74 -24.31
C LEU A 422 -7.54 37.64 -22.81
N THR A 423 -8.57 37.90 -22.01
CA THR A 423 -8.53 37.70 -20.55
C THR A 423 -9.60 36.70 -20.15
N LEU A 424 -9.17 35.55 -19.65
CA LEU A 424 -10.01 34.45 -19.14
C LEU A 424 -9.49 34.01 -17.76
N THR A 425 -9.68 34.85 -16.75
CA THR A 425 -9.25 34.58 -15.37
C THR A 425 -10.23 33.67 -14.64
N SER A 426 -9.74 32.84 -13.72
CA SER A 426 -10.58 31.98 -12.86
C SER A 426 -11.56 31.11 -13.67
N GLN A 427 -11.04 30.39 -14.66
CA GLN A 427 -11.79 29.43 -15.50
C GLN A 427 -11.27 28.00 -15.30
N SER A 428 -11.64 27.04 -16.14
CA SER A 428 -11.16 25.65 -16.06
C SER A 428 -10.24 25.28 -17.23
N ILE A 429 -9.41 26.22 -17.70
CA ILE A 429 -8.60 26.07 -18.90
C ILE A 429 -7.30 25.34 -18.59
N SER A 430 -6.97 24.33 -19.39
CA SER A 430 -5.70 23.60 -19.30
C SER A 430 -5.03 23.39 -20.67
N ASP A 431 -5.82 23.31 -21.74
CA ASP A 431 -5.33 23.13 -23.11
C ASP A 431 -5.36 24.45 -23.88
N LEU A 432 -4.16 24.94 -24.25
CA LEU A 432 -3.99 26.14 -25.05
C LEU A 432 -3.88 25.85 -26.56
N SER A 433 -3.93 24.58 -26.98
CA SER A 433 -3.75 24.20 -28.39
C SER A 433 -4.63 25.00 -29.36
N PRO A 434 -5.91 25.32 -29.05
CA PRO A 434 -6.73 26.16 -29.92
C PRO A 434 -6.19 27.58 -30.16
N LEU A 435 -5.32 28.11 -29.30
CA LEU A 435 -4.71 29.44 -29.48
C LEU A 435 -3.53 29.43 -30.48
N SER A 436 -3.10 28.24 -30.93
CA SER A 436 -1.95 28.11 -31.84
C SER A 436 -2.14 28.92 -33.12
N GLY A 437 -1.14 29.74 -33.46
CA GLY A 437 -1.15 30.57 -34.66
C GLY A 437 -2.05 31.81 -34.60
N MET A 438 -2.80 32.01 -33.52
CA MET A 438 -3.47 33.30 -33.26
C MET A 438 -2.44 34.42 -33.11
N LYS A 439 -2.89 35.66 -33.32
CA LYS A 439 -2.06 36.86 -33.25
C LYS A 439 -2.41 37.71 -32.02
N LEU A 440 -2.50 37.07 -30.85
CA LEU A 440 -2.83 37.76 -29.61
C LEU A 440 -1.65 38.66 -29.20
N GLU A 441 -1.98 39.79 -28.59
CA GLU A 441 -1.04 40.79 -28.07
C GLU A 441 -1.03 40.73 -26.55
N ASN A 442 -2.20 40.58 -25.91
CA ASN A 442 -2.31 40.51 -24.45
C ASN A 442 -3.10 39.26 -24.06
N VAL A 443 -2.49 38.38 -23.27
CA VAL A 443 -3.10 37.12 -22.81
C VAL A 443 -3.03 37.04 -21.29
N ASN A 444 -4.21 37.04 -20.65
CA ASN A 444 -4.35 36.81 -19.23
C ASN A 444 -5.17 35.53 -18.97
N LEU A 445 -4.51 34.53 -18.41
CA LEU A 445 -5.05 33.23 -18.05
C LEU A 445 -4.81 32.92 -16.57
N SER A 446 -4.77 33.96 -15.73
CA SER A 446 -4.57 33.80 -14.29
C SER A 446 -5.63 32.92 -13.62
N ASP A 447 -5.25 32.18 -12.58
CA ASP A 447 -6.11 31.23 -11.85
C ASP A 447 -6.78 30.17 -12.76
N ASN A 448 -5.97 29.46 -13.54
CA ASN A 448 -6.41 28.34 -14.38
C ASN A 448 -5.56 27.09 -14.09
N PHE A 449 -5.57 26.13 -15.01
CA PHE A 449 -4.83 24.86 -14.93
C PHE A 449 -3.80 24.72 -16.07
N VAL A 450 -3.25 25.85 -16.54
CA VAL A 450 -2.27 25.91 -17.63
C VAL A 450 -0.91 25.40 -17.14
N GLY A 451 -0.55 24.18 -17.54
CA GLY A 451 0.78 23.60 -17.27
C GLY A 451 1.77 23.72 -18.43
N ASN A 452 1.30 24.12 -19.62
CA ASN A 452 2.07 24.06 -20.86
C ASN A 452 1.82 25.28 -21.76
N LEU A 453 2.88 26.04 -22.05
CA LEU A 453 2.83 27.23 -22.92
C LEU A 453 3.21 26.94 -24.38
N LEU A 454 3.47 25.68 -24.75
CA LEU A 454 3.90 25.33 -26.11
C LEU A 454 3.01 25.90 -27.23
N PRO A 455 1.67 25.92 -27.10
CA PRO A 455 0.81 26.54 -28.12
C PRO A 455 1.08 28.02 -28.39
N LEU A 456 1.71 28.74 -27.44
CA LEU A 456 2.04 30.16 -27.57
C LEU A 456 3.42 30.42 -28.19
N LYS A 457 4.23 29.39 -28.45
CA LYS A 457 5.67 29.52 -28.75
C LYS A 457 6.03 30.41 -29.95
N ASP A 458 5.12 30.48 -30.94
CA ASP A 458 5.31 31.23 -32.19
C ASP A 458 4.45 32.52 -32.21
N MET A 459 3.82 32.88 -31.09
CA MET A 459 2.96 34.06 -30.96
C MET A 459 3.80 35.34 -30.79
N VAL A 460 4.59 35.68 -31.79
CA VAL A 460 5.56 36.80 -31.75
C VAL A 460 4.92 38.19 -31.60
N THR A 461 3.59 38.27 -31.69
CA THR A 461 2.79 39.48 -31.41
C THR A 461 2.56 39.71 -29.93
N LEU A 462 2.80 38.70 -29.08
CA LEU A 462 2.51 38.77 -27.64
C LEU A 462 3.41 39.80 -26.96
N LEU A 463 2.77 40.79 -26.34
CA LEU A 463 3.35 41.87 -25.55
C LEU A 463 3.19 41.57 -24.06
N GLU A 464 2.05 41.01 -23.65
CA GLU A 464 1.78 40.71 -22.25
C GLU A 464 1.28 39.27 -22.07
N LEU A 465 1.90 38.56 -21.12
CA LEU A 465 1.48 37.23 -20.70
C LEU A 465 1.34 37.17 -19.19
N ASP A 466 0.15 36.82 -18.76
CA ASP A 466 -0.18 36.62 -17.36
C ASP A 466 -0.74 35.21 -17.16
N VAL A 467 0.03 34.39 -16.46
CA VAL A 467 -0.29 33.00 -16.12
C VAL A 467 -0.17 32.80 -14.60
N CYS A 468 -0.38 33.87 -13.83
CA CYS A 468 -0.36 33.82 -12.38
C CYS A 468 -1.27 32.70 -11.84
N GLN A 469 -0.83 32.00 -10.80
CA GLN A 469 -1.59 30.92 -10.15
C GLN A 469 -2.00 29.80 -11.12
N ASN A 470 -1.03 29.30 -11.89
CA ASN A 470 -1.18 28.12 -12.74
C ASN A 470 -0.09 27.07 -12.42
N PRO A 471 -0.32 25.77 -12.71
CA PRO A 471 0.65 24.70 -12.48
C PRO A 471 1.79 24.67 -13.52
N LEU A 472 2.31 25.84 -13.91
CA LEU A 472 3.37 26.01 -14.90
C LEU A 472 4.75 25.80 -14.27
N SER A 473 5.64 25.08 -14.95
CA SER A 473 7.02 24.85 -14.49
C SER A 473 8.10 25.10 -15.55
N ASP A 474 7.72 25.25 -16.82
CA ASP A 474 8.65 25.39 -17.95
C ASP A 474 8.32 26.64 -18.77
N LEU A 475 9.31 27.55 -18.86
CA LEU A 475 9.24 28.78 -19.64
C LEU A 475 9.89 28.65 -21.03
N THR A 476 10.46 27.49 -21.38
CA THR A 476 11.12 27.30 -22.68
C THR A 476 10.26 27.71 -23.88
N PRO A 477 8.93 27.43 -23.90
CA PRO A 477 8.07 27.87 -25.00
C PRO A 477 8.08 29.37 -25.28
N ILE A 478 8.28 30.22 -24.27
CA ILE A 478 8.23 31.68 -24.46
C ILE A 478 9.59 32.31 -24.79
N SER A 479 10.66 31.52 -24.86
CA SER A 479 12.04 31.99 -25.06
C SER A 479 12.29 32.76 -26.36
N ARG A 480 11.41 32.61 -27.37
CA ARG A 480 11.49 33.28 -28.67
C ARG A 480 10.45 34.41 -28.83
N LEU A 481 9.68 34.73 -27.79
CA LEU A 481 8.69 35.81 -27.82
C LEU A 481 9.35 37.17 -27.58
N PHE A 482 10.20 37.59 -28.51
CA PHE A 482 11.05 38.78 -28.37
C PHE A 482 10.29 40.11 -28.25
N SER A 483 8.97 40.09 -28.48
CA SER A 483 8.10 41.25 -28.31
C SER A 483 7.58 41.40 -26.88
N LEU A 484 7.71 40.38 -26.02
CA LEU A 484 7.13 40.35 -24.68
C LEU A 484 7.72 41.46 -23.80
N GLU A 485 6.83 42.28 -23.24
CA GLU A 485 7.13 43.44 -22.39
C GLU A 485 6.73 43.18 -20.92
N THR A 486 5.64 42.46 -20.69
CA THR A 486 5.15 42.12 -19.35
C THR A 486 4.97 40.61 -19.20
N LEU A 487 5.53 40.04 -18.13
CA LEU A 487 5.34 38.63 -17.77
C LEU A 487 4.98 38.50 -16.29
N ASP A 488 3.84 37.89 -16.00
CA ASP A 488 3.45 37.50 -14.65
C ASP A 488 3.34 35.98 -14.54
N ILE A 489 4.27 35.39 -13.79
CA ILE A 489 4.32 33.96 -13.48
C ILE A 489 4.23 33.71 -11.98
N SER A 490 3.72 34.67 -11.22
CA SER A 490 3.57 34.56 -9.77
C SER A 490 2.73 33.34 -9.41
N GLN A 491 3.02 32.70 -8.28
CA GLN A 491 2.29 31.51 -7.80
C GLN A 491 2.34 30.32 -8.78
N THR A 492 3.43 30.19 -9.55
CA THR A 492 3.69 29.03 -10.40
C THR A 492 4.78 28.13 -9.81
N GLN A 493 5.13 27.05 -10.50
CA GLN A 493 6.20 26.09 -10.12
C GLN A 493 7.48 26.32 -10.94
N VAL A 494 7.64 27.50 -11.53
CA VAL A 494 8.85 27.86 -12.29
C VAL A 494 10.00 28.10 -11.32
N THR A 495 11.14 27.46 -11.62
CA THR A 495 12.39 27.59 -10.85
C THR A 495 13.57 28.04 -11.72
N ASP A 496 13.48 27.86 -13.04
CA ASP A 496 14.52 28.20 -14.00
C ASP A 496 14.10 29.40 -14.86
N LEU A 497 14.83 30.50 -14.73
CA LEU A 497 14.62 31.73 -15.50
C LEU A 497 15.47 31.79 -16.79
N THR A 498 16.31 30.79 -17.08
CA THR A 498 17.16 30.74 -18.28
C THR A 498 16.41 31.04 -19.59
N PRO A 499 15.17 30.55 -19.80
CA PRO A 499 14.41 30.85 -21.01
C PRO A 499 14.15 32.34 -21.26
N LEU A 500 14.25 33.20 -20.24
CA LEU A 500 14.01 34.64 -20.37
C LEU A 500 15.20 35.41 -20.95
N ALA A 501 16.40 34.80 -21.04
CA ALA A 501 17.66 35.49 -21.29
C ALA A 501 17.69 36.39 -22.54
N GLU A 502 16.93 36.04 -23.58
CA GLU A 502 16.88 36.75 -24.87
C GLU A 502 15.66 37.68 -25.02
N LEU A 503 14.79 37.76 -24.01
CA LEU A 503 13.59 38.61 -24.02
C LEU A 503 13.95 40.06 -23.71
N THR A 504 14.74 40.67 -24.60
CA THR A 504 15.36 41.97 -24.40
C THR A 504 14.37 43.13 -24.27
N LYS A 505 13.10 42.95 -24.68
CA LYS A 505 12.04 43.95 -24.50
C LYS A 505 11.31 43.85 -23.17
N LEU A 506 11.55 42.81 -22.37
CA LEU A 506 10.86 42.61 -21.09
C LEU A 506 11.14 43.79 -20.15
N GLN A 507 10.07 44.46 -19.70
CA GLN A 507 10.08 45.63 -18.83
C GLN A 507 9.60 45.30 -17.43
N THR A 508 8.60 44.43 -17.31
CA THR A 508 7.97 44.06 -16.04
C THR A 508 7.95 42.54 -15.88
N LEU A 509 8.47 42.05 -14.76
CA LEU A 509 8.50 40.61 -14.44
C LEU A 509 7.99 40.37 -13.01
N LYS A 510 6.91 39.61 -12.86
CA LYS A 510 6.38 39.24 -11.54
C LYS A 510 6.61 37.76 -11.24
N LEU A 511 7.27 37.48 -10.12
CA LEU A 511 7.74 36.16 -9.69
C LEU A 511 7.25 35.80 -8.28
N GLU A 512 6.23 36.50 -7.77
CA GLU A 512 5.85 36.38 -6.38
C GLU A 512 5.46 34.94 -6.03
N TYR A 513 5.94 34.42 -4.90
CA TYR A 513 5.71 33.03 -4.45
C TYR A 513 6.24 31.92 -5.39
N CYS A 514 7.20 32.22 -6.27
CA CYS A 514 7.94 31.20 -7.02
C CYS A 514 9.18 30.71 -6.25
N ASP A 515 9.50 29.41 -6.37
CA ASP A 515 10.66 28.79 -5.70
C ASP A 515 11.98 29.07 -6.47
N ILE A 516 12.23 30.33 -6.82
CA ILE A 516 13.39 30.79 -7.58
C ILE A 516 14.53 31.16 -6.62
N GLU A 517 15.74 30.67 -6.91
CA GLU A 517 16.96 30.99 -6.18
C GLU A 517 17.94 31.86 -6.99
N ASP A 518 18.08 31.57 -8.29
CA ASP A 518 19.06 32.23 -9.18
C ASP A 518 18.36 33.24 -10.11
N ILE A 519 18.75 34.51 -9.98
CA ILE A 519 18.29 35.62 -10.81
C ILE A 519 19.40 36.20 -11.70
N GLY A 520 20.53 35.51 -11.87
CA GLY A 520 21.65 35.97 -12.69
C GLY A 520 21.27 36.26 -14.14
N VAL A 521 20.22 35.58 -14.66
CA VAL A 521 19.66 35.84 -16.00
C VAL A 521 19.08 37.25 -16.10
N LEU A 522 18.44 37.75 -15.03
CA LEU A 522 17.80 39.06 -15.03
C LEU A 522 18.81 40.19 -15.20
N ALA A 523 20.08 39.99 -14.83
CA ALA A 523 21.17 40.95 -15.08
C ALA A 523 21.40 41.23 -16.57
N ARG A 524 20.98 40.32 -17.46
CA ARG A 524 21.17 40.42 -18.91
C ARG A 524 20.02 41.12 -19.63
N LEU A 525 18.92 41.41 -18.94
CA LEU A 525 17.74 42.05 -19.53
C LEU A 525 17.91 43.58 -19.46
N PRO A 526 18.17 44.25 -20.61
CA PRO A 526 18.58 45.65 -20.62
C PRO A 526 17.43 46.63 -20.39
N ASN A 527 16.19 46.22 -20.67
CA ASN A 527 15.00 47.05 -20.55
C ASN A 527 14.14 46.73 -19.33
N LEU A 528 14.57 45.81 -18.46
CA LEU A 528 13.83 45.44 -17.26
C LEU A 528 13.81 46.62 -16.28
N ARG A 529 12.60 47.11 -15.96
CA ARG A 529 12.34 48.29 -15.13
C ARG A 529 11.73 47.93 -13.78
N GLU A 530 10.88 46.91 -13.75
CA GLU A 530 10.23 46.44 -12.53
C GLU A 530 10.33 44.92 -12.44
N VAL A 531 10.72 44.42 -11.26
CA VAL A 531 10.66 43.00 -10.93
C VAL A 531 10.06 42.80 -9.55
N ASP A 532 9.11 41.88 -9.45
CA ASP A 532 8.59 41.42 -8.18
C ASP A 532 9.21 40.07 -7.83
N VAL A 533 10.03 40.05 -6.78
CA VAL A 533 10.69 38.87 -6.24
C VAL A 533 10.18 38.51 -4.83
N SER A 534 9.03 39.06 -4.46
CA SER A 534 8.47 38.89 -3.13
C SER A 534 8.18 37.41 -2.85
N ASN A 535 8.43 36.98 -1.62
CA ASN A 535 8.19 35.61 -1.15
C ASN A 535 8.86 34.51 -2.00
N THR A 536 10.02 34.80 -2.60
CA THR A 536 10.86 33.81 -3.32
C THR A 536 11.99 33.26 -2.43
N LEU A 537 12.86 32.41 -3.01
CA LEU A 537 14.01 31.79 -2.32
C LEU A 537 15.34 32.49 -2.62
N ILE A 538 15.31 33.71 -3.15
CA ILE A 538 16.49 34.46 -3.58
C ILE A 538 17.35 34.83 -2.37
N THR A 539 18.66 34.61 -2.50
CA THR A 539 19.65 34.91 -1.47
C THR A 539 20.63 36.02 -1.85
N ASP A 540 20.57 36.53 -3.08
CA ASP A 540 21.43 37.61 -3.58
C ASP A 540 20.70 38.49 -4.61
N LEU A 541 20.55 39.78 -4.29
CA LEU A 541 19.96 40.79 -5.18
C LEU A 541 21.01 41.57 -6.00
N SER A 542 22.30 41.30 -5.78
CA SER A 542 23.39 41.98 -6.51
C SER A 542 23.27 41.90 -8.05
N PRO A 543 22.73 40.83 -8.66
CA PRO A 543 22.53 40.77 -10.12
C PRO A 543 21.55 41.82 -10.67
N LEU A 544 20.70 42.40 -9.83
CA LEU A 544 19.72 43.41 -10.24
C LEU A 544 20.29 44.83 -10.23
N ILE A 545 21.42 45.07 -9.56
CA ILE A 545 22.04 46.40 -9.50
C ILE A 545 22.39 46.90 -10.90
N ARG A 546 21.90 48.08 -11.27
CA ARG A 546 22.18 48.73 -12.56
C ARG A 546 23.08 49.95 -12.41
N PRO A 547 24.10 50.14 -13.27
CA PRO A 547 24.91 51.36 -13.26
C PRO A 547 24.14 52.60 -13.73
N PHE A 548 23.12 52.40 -14.58
CA PHE A 548 22.25 53.44 -15.14
C PHE A 548 20.83 52.92 -15.21
N ASN A 549 19.84 53.79 -14.99
CA ASN A 549 18.41 53.46 -14.90
C ASN A 549 18.13 52.42 -13.80
N PRO A 550 17.90 52.88 -12.55
CA PRO A 550 17.63 51.95 -11.46
C PRO A 550 16.39 51.10 -11.73
N ILE A 551 16.45 49.85 -11.32
CA ILE A 551 15.33 48.90 -11.39
C ILE A 551 14.51 48.95 -10.10
N THR A 552 13.18 48.97 -10.23
CA THR A 552 12.26 48.82 -9.09
C THR A 552 12.14 47.34 -8.74
N VAL A 553 12.37 46.99 -7.48
CA VAL A 553 12.36 45.62 -6.98
C VAL A 553 11.41 45.51 -5.79
N ARG A 554 10.29 44.82 -5.98
CA ARG A 554 9.41 44.42 -4.88
C ARG A 554 10.01 43.17 -4.24
N CYS A 555 10.25 43.22 -2.93
CA CYS A 555 11.06 42.22 -2.23
C CYS A 555 10.49 41.81 -0.87
N ALA A 556 9.18 41.97 -0.68
CA ALA A 556 8.52 41.58 0.55
C ALA A 556 8.75 40.08 0.84
N GLY A 557 8.99 39.73 2.10
CA GLY A 557 9.22 38.33 2.50
C GLY A 557 10.63 37.77 2.23
N LEU A 558 11.54 38.50 1.56
CA LEU A 558 12.95 38.10 1.47
C LEU A 558 13.67 38.24 2.82
N PRO A 559 14.76 37.47 3.07
CA PRO A 559 15.53 37.66 4.28
C PRO A 559 16.11 39.07 4.36
N GLN A 560 15.95 39.73 5.52
CA GLN A 560 16.41 41.11 5.73
C GLN A 560 17.89 41.33 5.36
N SER A 561 18.74 40.34 5.61
CA SER A 561 20.17 40.38 5.26
C SER A 561 20.42 40.51 3.75
N VAL A 562 19.52 39.98 2.92
CA VAL A 562 19.60 40.06 1.45
C VAL A 562 19.20 41.47 0.99
N VAL A 563 18.11 42.00 1.55
CA VAL A 563 17.59 43.34 1.26
C VAL A 563 18.61 44.41 1.69
N ASP A 564 19.13 44.31 2.91
CA ASP A 564 20.10 45.26 3.47
C ASP A 564 21.43 45.29 2.71
N ALA A 565 21.82 44.19 2.04
CA ALA A 565 23.05 44.13 1.27
C ALA A 565 23.07 45.10 0.07
N VAL A 566 21.90 45.52 -0.43
CA VAL A 566 21.77 46.40 -1.60
C VAL A 566 20.99 47.69 -1.33
N ARG A 567 20.50 47.89 -0.09
CA ARG A 567 19.60 48.97 0.33
C ARG A 567 20.06 50.39 -0.05
N ASP A 568 21.36 50.66 0.08
CA ASP A 568 21.93 51.99 -0.20
C ASP A 568 22.47 52.14 -1.64
N ASN A 569 22.23 51.15 -2.51
CA ASN A 569 22.76 51.17 -3.86
C ASN A 569 21.83 51.98 -4.81
N PRO A 570 22.31 53.05 -5.46
CA PRO A 570 21.47 53.91 -6.31
C PRO A 570 21.01 53.23 -7.61
N GLY A 571 21.51 52.03 -7.92
CA GLY A 571 21.17 51.23 -9.08
C GLY A 571 19.95 50.34 -8.91
N ILE A 572 19.31 50.36 -7.74
CA ILE A 572 18.16 49.53 -7.38
C ILE A 572 17.25 50.31 -6.43
N VAL A 573 15.93 50.25 -6.66
CA VAL A 573 14.91 50.86 -5.80
C VAL A 573 14.12 49.74 -5.17
N LEU A 574 14.22 49.58 -3.85
CA LEU A 574 13.54 48.52 -3.11
C LEU A 574 12.14 48.98 -2.67
N VAL A 575 11.17 48.11 -2.86
CA VAL A 575 9.79 48.23 -2.35
C VAL A 575 9.53 47.03 -1.45
N GLU A 576 9.21 47.29 -0.18
CA GLU A 576 9.05 46.26 0.88
C GLU A 576 7.59 46.11 1.35
N GLU A 577 6.66 46.82 0.71
CA GLU A 577 5.22 46.81 1.06
C GLU A 577 4.43 45.66 0.44
#